data_AF-A0AA48GYX0-F1
#
_entry.id   AF-A0AA48GYX0-F1
#
_cell.length_a   1.000
_cell.length_b   1.000
_cell.length_c   1.000
_cell.angle_alpha   90.00
_cell.angle_beta   90.00
_cell.angle_gamma   90.00
#
_symmetry.space_group_name_H-M   'P 1'
#
loop_
_entity.id
_entity.type
_entity.pdbx_description
1 polymer ?
#
loop_
_entity_poly.entity_id
_entity_poly.type
_entity_poly.pdbx_seq_one_letter_code
_entity_poly.pdbx_strand_id
1 'polypeptide(L)' 'MTDMIDSAEMQARRRYLLTNLVRLGSLAAVLAGLAMARQVIPGPTMLGGAIALGGMLGFFFVPALLVRRWKSQDGKVEE' A
#
# COMPACT_ATOMS: atom_id res chain seq x y z
N MET A 1 -1.35 31.14 12.65
CA MET A 1 -0.67 30.01 13.33
C MET A 1 -1.52 28.74 13.26
N THR A 2 -2.85 28.82 13.47
CA THR A 2 -3.79 27.68 13.37
C THR A 2 -3.86 27.03 11.98
N ASP A 3 -3.98 27.81 10.90
CA ASP A 3 -4.07 27.28 9.52
C ASP A 3 -2.85 26.44 9.08
N MET A 4 -1.65 26.76 9.57
CA MET A 4 -0.43 26.02 9.23
C MET A 4 -0.38 24.64 9.92
N ILE A 5 -0.94 24.53 11.12
CA ILE A 5 -1.04 23.26 11.84
C ILE A 5 -2.06 22.35 11.17
N ASP A 6 -3.22 22.89 10.77
CA ASP A 6 -4.27 22.14 10.09
C ASP A 6 -3.78 21.52 8.77
N SER A 7 -3.07 22.28 7.93
CA SER A 7 -2.55 21.76 6.65
C SER A 7 -1.50 20.65 6.82
N ALA A 8 -0.58 20.80 7.77
CA ALA A 8 0.42 19.78 8.09
C ALA A 8 -0.23 18.51 8.65
N GLU A 9 -1.23 18.64 9.52
CA GLU A 9 -1.98 17.52 10.09
C GLU A 9 -2.79 16.79 9.02
N MET A 10 -3.47 17.50 8.12
CA MET A 10 -4.21 16.88 7.01
C MET A 10 -3.28 16.10 6.07
N GLN A 11 -2.08 16.62 5.81
CA GLN A 11 -1.10 15.93 4.97
C GLN A 11 -0.55 14.67 5.64
N ALA A 12 -0.22 14.73 6.94
CA ALA A 12 0.23 13.58 7.72
C ALA A 12 -0.86 12.50 7.80
N ARG A 13 -2.12 12.89 8.07
CA ARG A 13 -3.27 11.99 8.12
C ARG A 13 -3.51 11.30 6.78
N ARG A 14 -3.42 12.02 5.66
CA ARG A 14 -3.58 11.46 4.32
C ARG A 14 -2.50 10.41 4.01
N ARG A 15 -1.23 10.72 4.32
CA ARG A 15 -0.10 9.81 4.15
C ARG A 15 -0.27 8.53 4.99
N TYR A 16 -0.70 8.67 6.23
CA TYR A 16 -1.01 7.55 7.12
C TYR A 16 -2.14 6.67 6.57
N LEU A 17 -3.26 7.26 6.17
CA LEU A 17 -4.41 6.53 5.61
C LEU A 17 -4.03 5.77 4.34
N LEU A 18 -3.31 6.40 3.41
CA LEU A 18 -2.86 5.75 2.18
C LEU A 18 -1.93 4.57 2.45
N THR A 19 -0.98 4.72 3.38
CA THR A 19 -0.04 3.66 3.74
C THR A 19 -0.77 2.46 4.35
N ASN A 20 -1.73 2.72 5.24
CA ASN A 20 -2.53 1.66 5.85
C ASN A 20 -3.46 0.98 4.85
N LEU A 21 -4.12 1.71 3.95
CA LEU A 21 -4.93 1.14 2.89
C LEU A 21 -4.11 0.20 2.00
N VAL A 22 -2.92 0.63 1.60
CA VAL A 22 -1.99 -0.22 0.83
C VAL A 22 -1.62 -1.48 1.61
N ARG A 23 -1.27 -1.35 2.89
CA ARG A 23 -0.91 -2.51 3.73
C ARG A 23 -2.06 -3.48 3.89
N LEU A 24 -3.26 -2.99 4.22
CA LEU A 24 -4.45 -3.82 4.40
C LEU A 24 -4.87 -4.47 3.09
N GLY A 25 -4.85 -3.74 1.97
CA GLY A 25 -5.14 -4.29 0.64
C GLY A 25 -4.12 -5.35 0.21
N SER A 26 -2.84 -5.12 0.48
CA SER A 26 -1.78 -6.09 0.17
C SER A 26 -1.91 -7.34 1.03
N LEU A 27 -2.20 -7.18 2.33
CA LEU A 27 -2.45 -8.32 3.24
C LEU A 27 -3.68 -9.11 2.79
N ALA A 28 -4.77 -8.44 2.42
CA ALA A 28 -5.96 -9.08 1.88
C ALA A 28 -5.66 -9.86 0.58
N ALA A 29 -4.83 -9.30 -0.31
CA ALA A 29 -4.37 -9.99 -1.51
C ALA A 29 -3.53 -11.23 -1.18
N VAL A 30 -2.63 -11.16 -0.20
CA VAL A 30 -1.87 -12.34 0.27
C VAL A 30 -2.81 -13.44 0.74
N LEU A 31 -3.77 -13.09 1.61
CA LEU A 31 -4.72 -14.04 2.16
C LEU A 31 -5.63 -14.64 1.07
N ALA A 32 -6.12 -13.82 0.15
CA ALA A 32 -6.93 -14.26 -0.97
C ALA A 32 -6.16 -15.21 -1.90
N GLY A 33 -4.91 -14.85 -2.25
CA GLY A 33 -4.03 -15.70 -3.05
C GLY A 33 -3.73 -17.03 -2.38
N LEU A 34 -3.46 -17.02 -1.06
CA LEU A 34 -3.22 -18.24 -0.29
C LEU A 34 -4.48 -19.11 -0.21
N ALA A 35 -5.66 -18.52 0.00
CA ALA A 35 -6.93 -19.23 0.00
C ALA A 35 -7.19 -19.92 -1.35
N MET A 36 -6.91 -19.23 -2.46
CA MET A 36 -7.00 -19.78 -3.81
C MET A 36 -5.95 -20.88 -4.06
N ALA A 37 -4.71 -20.70 -3.58
CA ALA A 37 -3.65 -21.71 -3.69
C ALA A 37 -3.94 -22.98 -2.88
N ARG A 38 -4.70 -22.86 -1.79
CA ARG A 38 -5.15 -23.97 -0.95
C ARG A 38 -6.48 -24.58 -1.41
N GLN A 39 -7.01 -24.16 -2.57
CA GLN A 39 -8.29 -24.63 -3.12
C GLN A 39 -9.48 -24.38 -2.17
N VAL A 40 -9.39 -23.38 -1.29
CA VAL A 40 -10.52 -22.89 -0.48
C VAL A 40 -11.50 -22.13 -1.36
N ILE A 41 -10.97 -21.43 -2.37
CA ILE A 41 -11.73 -20.74 -3.41
C ILE A 41 -11.44 -21.47 -4.73
N PRO A 42 -12.45 -21.78 -5.56
CA PRO A 42 -12.25 -22.44 -6.85
C PRO A 42 -11.41 -21.54 -7.77
N GLY A 43 -10.28 -22.06 -8.23
CA GLY A 43 -9.43 -21.36 -9.20
C GLY A 43 -8.08 -22.03 -9.43
N PRO A 44 -7.30 -21.58 -10.43
CA PRO A 44 -5.99 -22.15 -10.72
C PRO A 44 -4.99 -21.90 -9.58
N THR A 45 -4.44 -22.97 -9.01
CA THR A 45 -3.47 -22.91 -7.90
C THR A 45 -2.27 -22.00 -8.21
N MET A 46 -1.82 -22.01 -9.47
CA MET A 46 -0.70 -21.20 -9.94
C MET A 46 -1.00 -19.69 -9.88
N LEU A 47 -2.23 -19.29 -10.22
CA LEU A 47 -2.70 -17.91 -10.06
C LEU A 47 -2.81 -17.53 -8.59
N GLY A 48 -3.33 -18.41 -7.73
CA GLY A 48 -3.38 -18.18 -6.29
C GLY A 48 -2.00 -17.90 -5.70
N GLY A 49 -1.00 -18.71 -6.05
CA GLY A 49 0.39 -18.49 -5.66
C GLY A 49 0.95 -17.15 -6.17
N ALA A 50 0.69 -16.80 -7.42
CA ALA A 50 1.13 -15.53 -8.01
C ALA A 50 0.47 -14.31 -7.32
N ILE A 51 -0.81 -14.38 -6.99
CA ILE A 51 -1.53 -13.32 -6.25
C ILE A 51 -0.97 -13.21 -4.83
N ALA A 52 -0.70 -14.33 -4.16
CA ALA A 52 -0.13 -14.32 -2.82
C ALA A 52 1.26 -13.65 -2.80
N LEU A 53 2.13 -14.04 -3.73
CA LEU A 53 3.45 -13.43 -3.90
C LEU A 53 3.34 -11.95 -4.30
N GLY A 54 2.45 -11.61 -5.22
CA GLY A 54 2.19 -10.24 -5.65
C GLY A 54 1.69 -9.35 -4.51
N GLY A 55 0.78 -9.84 -3.68
CA GLY A 55 0.33 -9.17 -2.47
C GLY A 55 1.47 -8.99 -1.45
N MET A 56 2.33 -10.00 -1.30
CA MET A 56 3.48 -9.91 -0.39
C MET A 56 4.46 -8.84 -0.86
N LEU A 57 4.84 -8.87 -2.15
CA LEU A 57 5.69 -7.83 -2.73
C LEU A 57 5.02 -6.45 -2.64
N GLY A 58 3.71 -6.37 -2.91
CA GLY A 58 2.92 -5.16 -2.76
C GLY A 58 3.03 -4.55 -1.35
N PHE A 59 2.96 -5.40 -0.33
CA PHE A 59 3.05 -4.99 1.08
C PHE A 59 4.40 -4.36 1.44
N PHE A 60 5.50 -4.82 0.84
CA PHE A 60 6.84 -4.28 1.11
C PHE A 60 7.22 -3.12 0.19
N PHE A 61 7.00 -3.26 -1.12
CA PHE A 61 7.52 -2.33 -2.12
C PHE A 61 6.62 -1.09 -2.32
N VAL A 62 5.29 -1.26 -2.35
CA VAL A 62 4.37 -0.13 -2.59
C VAL A 62 4.50 0.95 -1.51
N PRO A 63 4.51 0.67 -0.19
CA PRO A 63 4.69 1.73 0.80
C PRO A 63 6.08 2.38 0.73
N ALA A 64 7.13 1.62 0.39
CA ALA A 64 8.47 2.19 0.19
C ALA A 64 8.51 3.17 -1.00
N LEU A 65 7.86 2.82 -2.11
CA LEU A 65 7.71 3.70 -3.27
C LEU A 65 6.85 4.93 -2.95
N LEU A 66 5.81 4.78 -2.13
CA LEU A 66 4.91 5.86 -1.74
C LEU A 66 5.65 6.91 -0.90
N VAL A 67 6.43 6.47 0.10
CA VAL A 67 7.29 7.35 0.90
C VAL A 67 8.34 8.04 0.03
N ARG A 68 8.99 7.30 -0.87
CA ARG A 68 9.97 7.87 -1.81
C ARG A 68 9.34 8.96 -2.68
N ARG A 69 8.12 8.75 -3.17
CA ARG A 69 7.40 9.72 -4.02
C ARG A 69 6.95 10.97 -3.26
N TRP A 70 6.64 10.87 -1.98
CA TRP A 70 6.36 12.07 -1.16
C TRP A 70 7.62 12.90 -0.94
N LYS A 71 8.76 12.27 -0.63
CA LYS A 71 10.05 12.98 -0.52
C LYS A 71 10.44 13.71 -1.82
N SER A 72 10.14 13.12 -2.98
CA SER A 72 10.41 13.76 -4.28
C SER A 72 9.45 14.89 -4.65
N GLN A 73 8.28 15.00 -4.02
CA GLN A 73 7.34 16.11 -4.26
C GLN A 73 7.63 17.29 -3.33
N ASP A 74 8.05 17.02 -2.09
CA ASP A 74 8.41 18.07 -1.14
C ASP A 74 9.61 18.92 -1.62
N GLY A 75 10.50 18.37 -2.47
CA GLY A 75 11.63 19.10 -3.08
C GLY A 75 11.39 19.76 -4.44
N LYS A 76 10.17 19.73 -4.99
CA LYS A 76 9.82 20.35 -6.29
C LYS A 76 9.03 21.65 -6.17
N VAL A 77 8.81 22.13 -4.95
CA VAL A 77 8.07 23.37 -4.69
C VAL A 77 9.01 24.60 -4.66
N GLU A 78 10.32 24.41 -4.87
CA GLU A 78 11.34 25.46 -4.81
C GLU A 78 11.89 25.95 -6.18
N GLU A 79 11.31 25.53 -7.32
CA GLU A 79 11.65 26.05 -8.67
C GLU A 79 10.48 26.77 -9.33
#